data_AF-A0A6B3RRX0-F1
#
_entry.id   AF-A0A6B3RRX0-F1
#
_cell.length_a   1.000
_cell.length_b   1.000
_cell.length_c   1.000
_cell.angle_alpha   90.00
_cell.angle_beta   90.00
_cell.angle_gamma   90.00
#
_symmetry.space_group_name_H-M   'P 1'
#
loop_
_entity.id
_entity.type
_entity.pdbx_description
1 polymer ?
#
loop_
_entity_poly.entity_id
_entity_poly.type
_entity_poly.pdbx_seq_one_letter_code
_entity_poly.pdbx_strand_id
1 'polypeptide(L)'
;MSDPDQDPRLAPLDQITRKHKTIEAYVLWHKDGGWSDAAGESLETEEILFYAEGLLMEGFHLAWDHVSDPALGPHIRLCFWQGTQPPLPDLPQGATRLAAGVTVT
;
A
#
# COMPACT_ATOMS: atom_id res chain seq x y z
N MET A 1 5.43 -12.49 -16.22
CA MET A 1 6.21 -11.47 -16.96
C MET A 1 5.97 -10.18 -16.21
N SER A 2 7.00 -9.54 -15.67
CA SER A 2 6.82 -8.18 -15.13
C SER A 2 6.65 -7.23 -16.31
N ASP A 3 5.69 -6.32 -16.21
CA ASP A 3 5.44 -5.31 -17.22
C ASP A 3 6.71 -4.45 -17.33
N PRO A 4 7.31 -4.31 -18.53
CA PRO A 4 8.57 -3.57 -18.70
C PRO A 4 8.47 -2.09 -18.29
N ASP A 5 7.26 -1.54 -18.18
CA ASP A 5 7.03 -0.15 -17.77
C ASP A 5 6.81 0.01 -16.25
N GLN A 6 6.75 -1.08 -15.48
CA GLN A 6 6.45 -1.02 -14.05
C GLN A 6 7.62 -0.48 -13.23
N ASP A 7 7.35 0.46 -12.32
CA ASP A 7 8.35 1.03 -11.41
C ASP A 7 9.11 -0.07 -10.63
N PRO A 8 10.44 -0.22 -10.80
CA PRO A 8 11.20 -1.27 -10.13
C PRO A 8 11.16 -1.18 -8.60
N ARG A 9 10.84 -0.01 -8.05
CA ARG A 9 10.64 0.19 -6.60
C ARG A 9 9.42 -0.55 -6.07
N LEU A 10 8.46 -0.89 -6.93
CA LEU A 10 7.28 -1.69 -6.61
C LEU A 10 7.49 -3.20 -6.78
N ALA A 11 8.67 -3.66 -7.20
CA ALA A 11 8.93 -5.09 -7.43
C ALA A 11 8.60 -6.00 -6.23
N PRO A 12 8.88 -5.63 -4.96
CA PRO A 12 8.48 -6.46 -3.83
C PRO A 12 6.96 -6.55 -3.65
N LEU A 13 6.23 -5.46 -3.96
CA LEU A 13 4.77 -5.44 -3.88
C LEU A 13 4.15 -6.29 -4.99
N ASP A 14 4.66 -6.20 -6.23
CA ASP A 14 4.29 -7.08 -7.35
C ASP A 14 4.50 -8.56 -7.02
N GLN A 15 5.60 -8.91 -6.34
CA GLN A 15 5.83 -10.28 -5.90
C GLN A 15 4.73 -10.78 -4.94
N ILE A 16 4.25 -9.92 -4.04
CA ILE A 16 3.19 -10.26 -3.08
C ILE A 16 1.86 -10.46 -3.81
N THR A 17 1.45 -9.52 -4.66
CA THR A 17 0.18 -9.62 -5.41
C THR A 17 0.18 -10.79 -6.39
N ARG A 18 1.34 -11.18 -6.93
CA ARG A 18 1.48 -12.41 -7.71
C ARG A 18 1.29 -13.67 -6.90
N LYS A 19 1.77 -13.69 -5.66
CA LYS A 19 1.68 -14.85 -4.76
C LYS A 19 0.28 -14.99 -4.15
N HIS A 20 -0.39 -13.87 -3.88
CA HIS A 20 -1.68 -13.81 -3.22
C HIS A 20 -2.73 -13.24 -4.19
N LYS A 21 -3.39 -14.12 -4.94
CA LYS A 21 -4.27 -13.75 -6.07
C LYS A 21 -5.60 -13.09 -5.70
N THR A 22 -5.93 -13.06 -4.41
CA THR A 22 -7.18 -12.52 -3.88
C THR A 22 -6.88 -11.58 -2.70
N ILE A 23 -5.67 -11.03 -2.64
CA ILE A 23 -5.31 -10.07 -1.60
C ILE A 23 -5.90 -8.71 -1.96
N GLU A 24 -6.59 -8.11 -1.00
CA GLU A 24 -7.11 -6.77 -1.13
C GLU A 24 -6.13 -5.76 -0.51
N ALA A 25 -6.18 -4.51 -0.99
CA ALA A 25 -5.48 -3.41 -0.36
C ALA A 25 -6.43 -2.32 0.15
N TYR A 26 -6.11 -1.76 1.31
CA TYR A 26 -6.78 -0.60 1.87
C TYR A 26 -5.89 0.63 1.76
N VAL A 27 -6.46 1.73 1.27
CA VAL A 27 -5.75 2.99 1.04
C VAL A 27 -5.93 3.92 2.22
N LEU A 28 -4.81 4.45 2.72
CA LEU A 28 -4.74 5.46 3.76
C LEU A 28 -4.09 6.72 3.20
N TRP A 29 -4.72 7.87 3.43
CA TRP A 29 -4.23 9.17 3.02
C TRP A 29 -3.77 9.98 4.21
N HIS A 30 -2.57 10.56 4.12
CA HIS A 30 -2.16 11.58 5.06
C HIS A 30 -2.63 12.95 4.59
N LYS A 31 -3.64 13.50 5.26
CA LYS A 31 -4.20 14.83 4.96
C LYS A 31 -4.55 15.54 6.26
N ASP A 32 -4.44 16.86 6.27
CA ASP A 32 -4.87 17.71 7.39
C ASP A 32 -4.26 17.32 8.75
N GLY A 33 -3.05 16.74 8.73
CA GLY A 33 -2.30 16.33 9.93
C GLY A 33 -2.65 14.94 10.46
N GLY A 34 -3.43 14.13 9.73
CA GLY A 34 -3.80 12.78 10.16
C GLY A 34 -3.92 11.79 9.01
N TRP A 35 -3.93 10.51 9.38
CA TRP A 35 -4.24 9.41 8.46
C TRP A 35 -5.74 9.16 8.43
N SER A 36 -6.33 9.11 7.24
CA SER A 36 -7.72 8.73 7.01
C SER A 36 -7.79 7.60 6.01
N ASP A 37 -8.77 6.71 6.15
CA ASP A 37 -9.11 5.76 5.10
C ASP A 37 -9.71 6.49 3.89
N ALA A 38 -9.44 5.95 2.70
CA ALA A 38 -10.08 6.39 1.47
C ALA A 38 -11.50 5.81 1.40
N ALA A 39 -12.44 6.34 2.19
CA ALA A 39 -13.89 6.11 2.04
C ALA A 39 -14.38 4.65 1.86
N GLY A 40 -13.67 3.65 2.41
CA GLY A 40 -14.20 2.32 2.69
C GLY A 40 -14.23 1.30 1.54
N GLU A 41 -13.66 1.58 0.36
CA GLU A 41 -13.50 0.58 -0.70
C GLU A 41 -12.06 0.03 -0.72
N SER A 42 -11.94 -1.30 -0.75
CA SER A 42 -10.67 -1.98 -0.98
C SER A 42 -10.34 -2.01 -2.48
N LEU A 43 -9.04 -2.03 -2.78
CA LEU A 43 -8.53 -2.32 -4.11
C LEU A 43 -8.40 -3.82 -4.28
N GLU A 44 -8.86 -4.33 -5.41
CA GLU A 44 -8.64 -5.71 -5.82
C GLU A 44 -7.18 -5.94 -6.18
N THR A 45 -6.72 -7.20 -6.11
CA THR A 45 -5.29 -7.55 -6.35
C THR A 45 -4.74 -6.98 -7.65
N GLU A 46 -5.54 -6.92 -8.70
CA GLU A 46 -5.17 -6.44 -10.04
C GLU A 46 -5.01 -4.91 -10.10
N GLU A 47 -5.62 -4.18 -9.17
CA GLU A 47 -5.62 -2.71 -9.14
C GLU A 47 -4.46 -2.14 -8.30
N ILE A 48 -3.97 -2.90 -7.31
CA ILE A 48 -2.97 -2.44 -6.31
C ILE A 48 -1.76 -1.78 -6.96
N LEU A 49 -1.16 -2.44 -7.96
CA LEU A 49 0.08 -1.99 -8.60
C LEU A 49 -0.18 -0.75 -9.47
N PHE A 50 -1.23 -0.79 -10.28
CA PHE A 50 -1.63 0.32 -11.15
C PHE A 50 -1.96 1.58 -10.33
N TYR A 51 -2.70 1.41 -9.23
CA TYR A 51 -3.05 2.51 -8.34
C TYR A 51 -1.82 3.12 -7.65
N ALA A 52 -0.94 2.27 -7.11
CA ALA A 52 0.29 2.71 -6.47
C ALA A 52 1.20 3.47 -7.44
N GLU A 53 1.40 2.92 -8.64
CA GLU A 53 2.22 3.54 -9.67
C GLU A 53 1.68 4.89 -10.14
N GLY A 54 0.36 4.97 -10.40
CA GLY A 54 -0.29 6.22 -10.80
C GLY A 54 -0.06 7.34 -9.78
N LEU A 55 -0.20 7.05 -8.49
CA LEU A 55 0.02 8.05 -7.44
C LEU A 55 1.51 8.43 -7.29
N LEU A 56 2.42 7.48 -7.45
CA LEU A 56 3.86 7.79 -7.49
C LEU A 56 4.19 8.73 -8.67
N MET A 57 3.58 8.53 -9.84
CA MET A 57 3.74 9.41 -11.00
C MET A 57 3.17 10.81 -10.76
N GLU A 58 2.13 10.94 -9.94
CA GLU A 58 1.56 12.21 -9.49
C GLU A 58 2.38 12.90 -8.39
N GLY A 59 3.50 12.29 -7.97
CA GLY A 59 4.41 12.85 -6.97
C GLY A 59 4.01 12.56 -5.53
N PHE A 60 3.11 11.61 -5.29
CA PHE A 60 2.90 11.06 -3.96
C PHE A 60 4.05 10.14 -3.57
N HIS A 61 4.30 10.07 -2.27
CA HIS A 61 5.14 9.06 -1.65
C HIS A 61 4.24 7.90 -1.16
N LEU A 62 4.80 6.70 -1.06
CA LEU A 62 4.11 5.48 -0.65
C LEU A 62 4.86 4.77 0.46
N ALA A 63 4.13 4.28 1.45
CA ALA A 63 4.55 3.23 2.34
C ALA A 63 3.50 2.13 2.27
N TRP A 64 3.94 0.88 2.18
CA TRP A 64 3.02 -0.25 2.13
C TRP A 64 3.38 -1.29 3.19
N ASP A 65 2.34 -1.93 3.73
CA ASP A 65 2.46 -3.04 4.66
C ASP A 65 1.64 -4.22 4.15
N HIS A 66 2.23 -5.42 4.10
CA HIS A 66 1.48 -6.66 4.04
C HIS A 66 1.21 -7.13 5.46
N VAL A 67 -0.05 -7.21 5.83
CA VAL A 67 -0.51 -7.37 7.21
C VAL A 67 -1.23 -8.70 7.34
N SER A 68 -0.93 -9.46 8.38
CA SER A 68 -1.81 -10.53 8.88
C SER A 68 -2.65 -9.95 10.01
N ASP A 69 -3.92 -9.71 9.74
CA ASP A 69 -4.86 -9.11 10.70
C ASP A 69 -5.86 -10.17 11.19
N PRO A 70 -6.05 -10.34 12.51
CA PRO A 70 -7.01 -11.30 13.05
C PRO A 70 -8.48 -10.95 12.75
N ALA A 71 -8.80 -9.68 12.51
CA ALA A 71 -10.16 -9.20 12.22
C ALA A 71 -10.47 -9.20 10.72
N LEU A 72 -9.53 -8.79 9.88
CA LEU A 72 -9.73 -8.64 8.42
C LEU A 72 -9.09 -9.75 7.58
N GLY A 73 -8.22 -10.57 8.17
CA GLY A 73 -7.37 -11.50 7.43
C GLY A 73 -6.18 -10.80 6.75
N PRO A 74 -5.41 -11.54 5.94
CA PRO A 74 -4.27 -11.00 5.23
C PRO A 74 -4.67 -9.95 4.19
N HIS A 75 -4.07 -8.76 4.26
CA HIS A 75 -4.34 -7.64 3.35
C HIS A 75 -3.11 -6.75 3.18
N ILE A 76 -3.16 -5.82 2.23
CA ILE A 76 -2.16 -4.77 2.06
C ILE A 76 -2.71 -3.44 2.58
N ARG A 77 -1.89 -2.64 3.25
CA ARG A 77 -2.18 -1.23 3.53
C ARG A 77 -1.30 -0.38 2.64
N LEU A 78 -1.87 0.56 1.90
CA LEU A 78 -1.15 1.55 1.09
C LEU A 78 -1.32 2.91 1.73
N CYS A 79 -0.23 3.50 2.23
CA CYS A 79 -0.21 4.78 2.91
C CYS A 79 0.43 5.83 2.01
N PHE A 80 -0.34 6.82 1.55
CA PHE A 80 0.12 7.88 0.65
C PHE A 80 0.21 9.24 1.35
N TRP A 81 1.25 10.01 1.01
CA TRP A 81 1.44 11.39 1.47
C TRP A 81 2.19 12.22 0.42
N GLN A 82 2.21 13.55 0.59
CA GLN A 82 3.05 14.47 -0.18
C GLN A 82 3.90 15.31 0.77
N GLY A 83 5.11 15.65 0.33
CA GLY A 83 6.04 16.49 1.09
C GLY A 83 6.79 15.70 2.17
N THR A 84 6.97 16.31 3.35
CA THR A 84 7.73 15.68 4.44
C THR A 84 7.04 14.41 4.92
N GLN A 85 7.82 13.34 5.11
CA GLN A 85 7.32 12.06 5.60
C GLN A 85 6.67 12.20 6.99
N PRO A 86 5.35 11.92 7.12
CA PRO A 86 4.70 11.85 8.41
C PRO A 86 5.09 10.58 9.15
N PRO A 87 4.89 10.51 10.49
CA PRO A 87 4.91 9.24 11.20
C PRO A 87 3.92 8.26 10.55
N LEU A 88 4.42 7.07 10.18
CA LEU A 88 3.58 6.04 9.58
C LEU A 88 2.56 5.53 10.61
N PRO A 89 1.34 5.16 10.18
CA PRO A 89 0.31 4.72 11.10
C PRO A 89 0.69 3.37 11.72
N ASP A 90 0.38 3.20 13.00
CA ASP A 90 0.54 1.91 13.67
C ASP A 90 -0.29 0.81 12.99
N LEU A 91 0.10 -0.45 13.21
CA LEU A 91 -0.71 -1.58 12.79
C LEU A 91 -1.98 -1.70 13.63
N PRO A 92 -3.07 -2.26 13.08
CA PRO A 92 -4.24 -2.64 13.86
C PRO A 92 -3.86 -3.53 15.05
N GLN A 93 -4.61 -3.44 16.13
CA GLN A 93 -4.33 -4.19 17.35
C GLN A 93 -4.31 -5.71 17.08
N GLY A 94 -3.20 -6.36 17.45
CA GLY A 94 -3.01 -7.80 17.26
C GLY A 94 -2.60 -8.21 15.84
N ALA A 95 -2.51 -7.27 14.90
CA ALA A 95 -2.02 -7.55 13.56
C ALA A 95 -0.49 -7.67 13.54
N THR A 96 0.03 -8.46 12.59
CA THR A 96 1.46 -8.67 12.38
C THR A 96 1.88 -8.22 11.00
N ARG A 97 2.98 -7.46 10.91
CA ARG A 97 3.62 -7.08 9.64
C ARG A 97 4.35 -8.29 9.06
N LEU A 98 3.94 -8.73 7.87
CA LEU A 98 4.59 -9.81 7.12
C LEU A 98 5.70 -9.28 6.20
N ALA A 99 5.48 -8.11 5.60
CA ALA A 99 6.43 -7.41 4.77
C ALA A 99 6.07 -5.91 4.73
N ALA A 100 7.04 -5.07 4.37
CA ALA A 100 6.82 -3.64 4.18
C ALA A 100 7.80 -3.04 3.18
N GLY A 101 7.46 -1.87 2.66
CA GLY A 101 8.34 -1.08 1.81
C GLY A 101 7.95 0.40 1.81
N VAL A 102 8.90 1.24 1.43
CA VAL A 102 8.72 2.69 1.33
C VAL A 102 9.32 3.17 0.02
N THR A 103 8.53 3.93 -0.73
CA THR A 103 8.91 4.57 -1.98
C THR A 103 8.69 6.08 -1.84
N VAL A 104 9.77 6.84 -1.91
CA VAL A 104 9.75 8.31 -1.89
C VAL A 104 10.11 8.80 -3.30
N THR A 105 9.41 9.84 -3.75
CA THR A 105 9.50 10.45 -5.09
C THR A 105 10.25 11.77 -5.03
#